data_AF-A0A925AFY1-F1
#
_entry.id   AF-A0A925AFY1-F1
#
_cell.length_a   1.000
_cell.length_b   1.000
_cell.length_c   1.000
_cell.angle_alpha   90.00
_cell.angle_beta   90.00
_cell.angle_gamma   90.00
#
_symmetry.space_group_name_H-M   'P 1'
#
loop_
_entity.id
_entity.type
_entity.pdbx_description
1 polymer ?
#
loop_
_entity_poly.entity_id
_entity_poly.type
_entity_poly.pdbx_seq_one_letter_code
_entity_poly.pdbx_strand_id
1 'polypeptide(L)'
;MKKILFFLTLAMFLAICAKAQPLNRATPEANLKSAQEAEANGNPYAAAELYEKYLSENKNDKAISAKLAKLNFDLRDYEKAEKNFNKLVSRDRKMEFTELKYWLALSMKYNGKYAEAVDMFNQYITDGTDEALKKSSKREIAGCEIAKKLKQPEGLMVGNMGKDANNPNYDGSPSYSAGELYFTSMRSKEVIVLNGKEGDWYTKVYTSSKSGAEFGEPEPLGTQINREGWHQGNVSITPDGKTMYFTRAQLVEKGQDLAESKIFISQKGSDGWAGANEVTGVNGDFIAKHPCEGELFGEKVLFFIANMPGGKGGYDLYYAPRKAEGVFGLPVNLGDVVNTSGDESSPFYQDGKLWFSSNGRPTIGGYDVFETQWNGAVWSEPKMMPLGINTSLDDMHYTRSNDGMEGFIASNRPGLNSLKSKTCCDDIYAWEIERIKIDLLAKTFRLRRKGEKENQPLKGAVVTMLDVTEKKAANVDEKTNLAANDFPFTLVPE
;
A
#
# COMPACT_ATOMS: atom_id res chain seq x y z
N MET A 1 -18.84 -64.79 70.73
CA MET A 1 -19.75 -65.10 69.59
C MET A 1 -20.72 -63.93 69.47
N LYS A 2 -21.04 -63.31 68.35
CA LYS A 2 -20.62 -63.37 66.95
C LYS A 2 -21.10 -62.03 66.35
N LYS A 3 -20.19 -61.37 65.63
CA LYS A 3 -20.41 -60.57 64.41
C LYS A 3 -21.83 -60.02 64.19
N ILE A 4 -22.01 -58.72 64.45
CA ILE A 4 -22.69 -57.73 63.60
C ILE A 4 -22.23 -56.37 64.18
N LEU A 5 -21.11 -55.86 63.69
CA LEU A 5 -20.87 -54.42 63.71
C LEU A 5 -20.47 -54.07 62.28
N PHE A 6 -21.44 -53.43 61.66
CA PHE A 6 -21.58 -53.16 60.25
C PHE A 6 -20.42 -52.28 59.77
N PHE A 7 -19.82 -52.71 58.66
CA PHE A 7 -19.06 -51.91 57.69
C PHE A 7 -19.40 -50.41 57.74
N LEU A 8 -18.57 -49.60 58.39
CA LEU A 8 -18.65 -48.14 58.32
C LEU A 8 -17.29 -47.47 58.58
N THR A 9 -16.19 -48.16 58.23
CA THR A 9 -14.82 -47.65 58.39
C THR A 9 -13.91 -48.03 57.23
N LEU A 10 -14.46 -48.14 56.02
CA LEU A 10 -13.67 -48.28 54.78
C LEU A 10 -14.34 -47.58 53.59
N ALA A 11 -14.90 -46.39 53.81
CA ALA A 11 -15.45 -45.54 52.76
C ALA A 11 -15.00 -44.07 52.90
N MET A 12 -13.89 -43.83 53.60
CA MET A 12 -13.36 -42.48 53.84
C MET A 12 -11.89 -42.33 53.42
N PHE A 13 -11.42 -43.18 52.49
CA PHE A 13 -10.09 -43.08 51.88
C PHE A 13 -10.11 -43.20 50.35
N LEU A 14 -11.22 -42.82 49.73
CA LEU A 14 -11.28 -42.38 48.33
C LEU A 14 -11.66 -40.90 48.34
N ALA A 15 -10.84 -40.09 49.02
CA ALA A 15 -10.67 -38.70 48.64
C ALA A 15 -10.02 -38.72 47.26
N ILE A 16 -10.85 -38.92 46.24
CA ILE A 16 -10.54 -38.53 44.89
C ILE A 16 -10.22 -37.05 45.01
N CYS A 17 -8.93 -36.71 44.99
CA CYS A 17 -8.47 -35.41 44.55
C CYS A 17 -8.92 -35.25 43.10
N ALA A 18 -10.22 -35.06 42.90
CA ALA A 18 -10.74 -34.36 41.75
C ALA A 18 -10.21 -32.95 41.99
N LYS A 19 -9.00 -32.70 41.48
CA LYS A 19 -8.62 -31.35 41.10
C LYS A 19 -9.72 -30.94 40.14
N ALA A 20 -10.73 -30.24 40.64
CA ALA A 20 -11.63 -29.48 39.81
C ALA A 20 -10.72 -28.49 39.08
N GLN A 21 -10.27 -28.87 37.89
CA GLN A 21 -9.69 -27.91 36.97
C GLN A 21 -10.79 -26.88 36.74
N PRO A 22 -10.50 -25.58 36.84
CA PRO A 22 -11.51 -24.57 36.61
C PRO A 22 -12.12 -24.81 35.23
N LEU A 23 -13.44 -24.95 35.19
CA LEU A 23 -14.29 -25.18 34.02
C LEU A 23 -14.35 -23.93 33.12
N ASN A 24 -13.21 -23.27 32.91
CA ASN A 24 -13.09 -21.97 32.25
C ASN A 24 -12.56 -22.07 30.81
N ARG A 25 -12.40 -23.27 30.26
CA ARG A 25 -12.02 -23.46 28.86
C ARG A 25 -13.25 -23.84 28.04
N ALA A 26 -13.60 -23.00 27.07
CA ALA A 26 -14.68 -23.26 26.12
C ALA A 26 -14.44 -24.59 25.39
N THR A 27 -15.49 -25.39 25.20
CA THR A 27 -15.41 -26.65 24.45
C THR A 27 -15.07 -26.38 22.97
N PRO A 28 -14.55 -27.37 22.22
CA PRO A 28 -14.31 -27.18 20.81
C PRO A 28 -15.57 -26.76 20.02
N GLU A 29 -16.72 -27.36 20.31
CA GLU A 29 -17.99 -27.02 19.65
C GLU A 29 -18.40 -25.58 19.95
N ALA A 30 -18.18 -25.11 21.18
CA ALA A 30 -18.41 -23.72 21.55
C ALA A 30 -17.47 -22.79 20.78
N ASN A 31 -16.17 -23.12 20.67
CA ASN A 31 -15.22 -22.33 19.89
C ASN A 31 -15.61 -22.28 18.40
N LEU A 32 -16.04 -23.39 17.81
CA LEU A 32 -16.47 -23.44 16.41
C LEU A 32 -17.70 -22.56 16.18
N LYS A 33 -18.71 -22.66 17.05
CA LYS A 33 -19.91 -21.82 16.97
C LYS A 33 -19.56 -20.34 17.10
N SER A 34 -18.73 -19.98 18.09
CA SER A 34 -18.29 -18.59 18.27
C SER A 34 -17.42 -18.09 17.11
N ALA A 35 -16.64 -18.95 16.46
CA ALA A 35 -15.87 -18.58 15.27
C ALA A 35 -16.80 -18.19 14.11
N GLN A 36 -17.84 -18.99 13.88
CA GLN A 36 -18.86 -18.73 12.85
C GLN A 36 -19.65 -17.45 13.15
N GLU A 37 -20.01 -17.23 14.42
CA GLU A 37 -20.67 -15.99 14.85
C GLU A 37 -19.76 -14.77 14.70
N ALA A 38 -18.46 -14.89 15.01
CA ALA A 38 -17.50 -13.80 14.83
C ALA A 38 -17.37 -13.41 13.36
N GLU A 39 -17.28 -14.40 12.46
CA GLU A 39 -17.22 -14.18 11.02
C GLU A 39 -18.50 -13.53 10.48
N ALA A 40 -19.68 -14.02 10.88
CA ALA A 40 -20.97 -13.46 10.49
C ALA A 40 -21.19 -12.02 10.99
N ASN A 41 -20.45 -11.61 12.02
CA ASN A 41 -20.48 -10.25 12.59
C ASN A 41 -19.29 -9.39 12.14
N GLY A 42 -18.57 -9.78 11.08
CA GLY A 42 -17.48 -8.98 10.52
C GLY A 42 -16.24 -8.89 11.42
N ASN A 43 -15.99 -9.91 12.25
CA ASN A 43 -14.78 -10.01 13.10
C ASN A 43 -13.86 -11.16 12.65
N PRO A 44 -13.18 -11.02 11.50
CA PRO A 44 -12.37 -12.08 10.92
C PRO A 44 -11.17 -12.46 11.81
N TYR A 45 -10.59 -11.51 12.54
CA TYR A 45 -9.49 -11.80 13.46
C TYR A 45 -9.91 -12.71 14.61
N ALA A 46 -11.04 -12.43 15.26
CA ALA A 46 -11.56 -13.30 16.31
C ALA A 46 -11.98 -14.67 15.76
N ALA A 47 -12.58 -14.70 14.57
CA ALA A 47 -12.92 -15.94 13.90
C ALA A 47 -11.68 -16.83 13.67
N ALA A 48 -10.59 -16.25 13.15
CA ALA A 48 -9.33 -16.98 12.93
C ALA A 48 -8.77 -17.57 14.24
N GLU A 49 -8.70 -16.77 15.31
CA GLU A 49 -8.24 -17.23 16.63
C GLU A 49 -9.11 -18.37 17.20
N LEU A 50 -10.43 -18.31 17.01
CA LEU A 50 -11.37 -19.33 17.48
C LEU A 50 -11.32 -20.61 16.65
N TYR A 51 -11.17 -20.51 15.32
CA TYR A 51 -10.90 -21.67 14.47
C TYR A 51 -9.56 -22.33 14.81
N GLU A 52 -8.50 -21.57 15.11
CA GLU A 52 -7.22 -22.11 15.60
C GLU A 52 -7.41 -22.90 16.91
N LYS A 53 -8.17 -22.35 17.87
CA LYS A 53 -8.50 -23.04 19.13
C LYS A 53 -9.27 -24.35 18.88
N TYR A 54 -10.29 -24.32 18.03
CA TYR A 54 -11.06 -25.51 17.64
C TYR A 54 -10.15 -26.60 17.04
N LEU A 55 -9.31 -26.23 16.07
CA LEU A 55 -8.41 -27.16 15.38
C LEU A 55 -7.27 -27.68 16.25
N SER A 56 -6.97 -27.02 17.38
CA SER A 56 -5.99 -27.54 18.34
C SER A 56 -6.41 -28.89 18.95
N GLU A 57 -7.73 -29.11 19.04
CA GLU A 57 -8.36 -30.34 19.57
C GLU A 57 -8.99 -31.19 18.44
N ASN A 58 -9.36 -30.59 17.31
CA ASN A 58 -9.99 -31.25 16.15
C ASN A 58 -9.11 -31.19 14.89
N LYS A 59 -7.86 -31.66 14.99
CA LYS A 59 -6.81 -31.52 13.96
C LYS A 59 -7.13 -32.12 12.58
N ASN A 60 -8.14 -32.99 12.50
CA ASN A 60 -8.52 -33.70 11.28
C ASN A 60 -9.72 -33.07 10.55
N ASP A 61 -10.32 -32.00 11.08
CA ASP A 61 -11.36 -31.26 10.37
C ASP A 61 -10.74 -30.45 9.23
N LYS A 62 -10.72 -31.06 8.05
CA LYS A 62 -10.13 -30.46 6.85
C LYS A 62 -10.94 -29.26 6.34
N ALA A 63 -12.26 -29.26 6.53
CA ALA A 63 -13.11 -28.18 6.04
C ALA A 63 -12.82 -26.89 6.82
N ILE A 64 -12.76 -26.98 8.15
CA ILE A 64 -12.40 -25.84 8.99
C ILE A 64 -10.92 -25.45 8.82
N SER A 65 -10.04 -26.42 8.57
CA SER A 65 -8.64 -26.12 8.22
C SER A 65 -8.51 -25.31 6.92
N ALA A 66 -9.28 -25.66 5.89
CA ALA A 66 -9.29 -24.93 4.62
C ALA A 66 -9.86 -23.52 4.81
N LYS A 67 -10.94 -23.40 5.59
CA LYS A 67 -11.55 -22.12 5.95
C LYS A 67 -10.58 -21.21 6.69
N LEU A 68 -9.88 -21.72 7.70
CA LEU A 68 -8.85 -20.98 8.42
C LEU A 68 -7.68 -20.56 7.49
N ALA A 69 -7.25 -21.44 6.58
CA ALA A 69 -6.17 -21.11 5.65
C ALA A 69 -6.56 -19.93 4.74
N LYS A 70 -7.79 -19.93 4.21
CA LYS A 70 -8.33 -18.84 3.40
C LYS A 70 -8.52 -17.57 4.22
N LEU A 71 -9.06 -17.66 5.43
CA LEU A 71 -9.21 -16.53 6.32
C LEU A 71 -7.85 -15.88 6.68
N ASN A 72 -6.81 -16.69 6.90
CA ASN A 72 -5.46 -16.17 7.13
C ASN A 72 -4.91 -15.45 5.89
N PHE A 73 -5.21 -15.94 4.69
CA PHE A 73 -4.83 -15.27 3.44
C PHE A 73 -5.54 -13.93 3.29
N ASP A 74 -6.85 -13.88 3.57
CA ASP A 74 -7.67 -12.66 3.47
C ASP A 74 -7.27 -11.62 4.53
N LEU A 75 -6.87 -12.08 5.72
CA LEU A 75 -6.25 -11.26 6.77
C LEU A 75 -4.78 -10.88 6.48
N ARG A 76 -4.28 -11.24 5.30
CA ARG A 76 -2.90 -11.01 4.85
C ARG A 76 -1.85 -11.56 5.82
N ASP A 77 -2.15 -12.60 6.59
CA ASP A 77 -1.17 -13.40 7.35
C ASP A 77 -0.64 -14.53 6.45
N TYR A 78 0.16 -14.13 5.47
CA TYR A 78 0.61 -15.00 4.39
C TYR A 78 1.51 -16.14 4.87
N GLU A 79 2.28 -15.93 5.95
CA GLU A 79 3.08 -16.99 6.59
C GLU A 79 2.16 -18.10 7.14
N LYS A 80 1.12 -17.75 7.90
CA LYS A 80 0.18 -18.76 8.40
C LYS A 80 -0.69 -19.34 7.29
N ALA A 81 -1.09 -18.54 6.29
CA ALA A 81 -1.86 -18.99 5.15
C ALA A 81 -1.11 -20.09 4.39
N GLU A 82 0.15 -19.83 3.99
CA GLU A 82 1.01 -20.81 3.33
C GLU A 82 1.10 -22.10 4.16
N LYS A 83 1.41 -21.97 5.46
CA LYS A 83 1.52 -23.11 6.37
C LYS A 83 0.24 -23.94 6.41
N ASN A 84 -0.93 -23.30 6.48
CA ASN A 84 -2.21 -24.00 6.63
C ASN A 84 -2.71 -24.60 5.31
N PHE A 85 -2.54 -23.91 4.18
CA PHE A 85 -2.80 -24.49 2.86
C PHE A 85 -1.88 -25.69 2.57
N ASN A 86 -0.59 -25.57 2.86
CA ASN A 86 0.38 -26.63 2.61
C ASN A 86 0.06 -27.92 3.37
N LYS A 87 -0.45 -27.84 4.61
CA LYS A 87 -0.88 -29.01 5.39
C LYS A 87 -1.98 -29.82 4.70
N LEU A 88 -2.87 -29.14 3.97
CA LEU A 88 -3.98 -29.76 3.24
C LEU A 88 -3.49 -30.33 1.91
N VAL A 89 -2.84 -29.49 1.10
CA VAL A 89 -2.40 -29.84 -0.26
C VAL A 89 -1.37 -30.97 -0.26
N SER A 90 -0.34 -30.92 0.62
CA SER A 90 0.73 -31.93 0.64
C SER A 90 0.28 -33.35 1.01
N ARG A 91 -0.93 -33.49 1.58
CA ARG A 91 -1.50 -34.78 2.02
C ARG A 91 -2.71 -35.20 1.17
N ASP A 92 -3.03 -34.43 0.13
CA ASP A 92 -4.23 -34.60 -0.66
C ASP A 92 -4.09 -35.68 -1.74
N ARG A 93 -4.06 -36.95 -1.30
CA ARG A 93 -3.97 -38.10 -2.20
C ARG A 93 -5.22 -38.29 -3.09
N LYS A 94 -6.33 -37.66 -2.73
CA LYS A 94 -7.62 -37.80 -3.39
C LYS A 94 -7.96 -36.61 -4.31
N MET A 95 -7.09 -35.60 -4.38
CA MET A 95 -7.33 -34.38 -5.15
C MET A 95 -8.60 -33.63 -4.70
N GLU A 96 -8.94 -33.71 -3.40
CA GLU A 96 -10.09 -33.02 -2.79
C GLU A 96 -9.83 -31.50 -2.64
N PHE A 97 -8.56 -31.09 -2.60
CA PHE A 97 -8.09 -29.73 -2.32
C PHE A 97 -7.25 -29.16 -3.45
N THR A 98 -7.41 -29.66 -4.67
CA THR A 98 -6.68 -29.19 -5.86
C THR A 98 -6.81 -27.68 -6.04
N GLU A 99 -8.00 -27.12 -5.83
CA GLU A 99 -8.25 -25.68 -5.94
C GLU A 99 -7.49 -24.84 -4.89
N LEU A 100 -7.05 -25.44 -3.78
CA LEU A 100 -6.21 -24.75 -2.79
C LEU A 100 -4.76 -24.59 -3.24
N LYS A 101 -4.30 -25.30 -4.28
CA LYS A 101 -2.95 -25.14 -4.83
C LYS A 101 -2.73 -23.71 -5.34
N TYR A 102 -3.73 -23.11 -5.97
CA TYR A 102 -3.67 -21.71 -6.41
C TYR A 102 -3.39 -20.74 -5.25
N TRP A 103 -4.16 -20.86 -4.16
CA TRP A 103 -4.01 -20.00 -2.98
C TRP A 103 -2.72 -20.28 -2.21
N LEU A 104 -2.25 -21.53 -2.19
CA LEU A 104 -0.94 -21.88 -1.66
C LEU A 104 0.18 -21.21 -2.47
N ALA A 105 0.10 -21.26 -3.80
CA ALA A 105 1.07 -20.63 -4.69
C ALA A 105 1.11 -19.09 -4.51
N LEU A 106 -0.05 -18.43 -4.40
CA LEU A 106 -0.11 -17.01 -4.08
C LEU A 106 0.49 -16.70 -2.70
N SER A 107 0.21 -17.51 -1.68
CA SER A 107 0.79 -17.34 -0.34
C SER A 107 2.32 -17.45 -0.38
N MET A 108 2.86 -18.41 -1.15
CA MET A 108 4.30 -18.54 -1.39
C MET A 108 4.86 -17.30 -2.10
N LYS A 109 4.20 -16.85 -3.18
CA LYS A 109 4.59 -15.64 -3.93
C LYS A 109 4.68 -14.44 -2.98
N TYR A 110 3.66 -14.21 -2.15
CA TYR A 110 3.61 -13.08 -1.23
C TYR A 110 4.64 -13.15 -0.10
N ASN A 111 5.03 -14.36 0.28
CA ASN A 111 6.19 -14.60 1.16
C ASN A 111 7.56 -14.51 0.43
N GLY A 112 7.59 -14.08 -0.84
CA GLY A 112 8.80 -13.95 -1.64
C GLY A 112 9.38 -15.27 -2.16
N LYS A 113 8.67 -16.38 -1.98
CA LYS A 113 9.06 -17.75 -2.38
C LYS A 113 8.68 -18.02 -3.84
N TYR A 114 9.27 -17.23 -4.74
CA TYR A 114 8.88 -17.22 -6.16
C TYR A 114 9.13 -18.55 -6.87
N ALA A 115 10.19 -19.27 -6.51
CA ALA A 115 10.48 -20.57 -7.13
C ALA A 115 9.43 -21.61 -6.73
N GLU A 116 9.13 -21.74 -5.43
CA GLU A 116 8.09 -22.66 -4.95
C GLU A 116 6.69 -22.28 -5.46
N ALA A 117 6.40 -20.97 -5.56
CA ALA A 117 5.15 -20.48 -6.12
C ALA A 117 4.98 -20.92 -7.58
N VAL A 118 6.01 -20.79 -8.42
CA VAL A 118 5.97 -21.23 -9.83
C VAL A 118 5.69 -22.73 -9.93
N ASP A 119 6.35 -23.54 -9.12
CA ASP A 119 6.12 -24.99 -9.12
C ASP A 119 4.66 -25.32 -8.73
N MET A 120 4.13 -24.65 -7.72
CA MET A 120 2.75 -24.87 -7.27
C MET A 120 1.70 -24.37 -8.29
N PHE A 121 1.95 -23.23 -8.94
CA PHE A 121 1.10 -22.75 -10.04
C PHE A 121 1.09 -23.72 -11.23
N ASN A 122 2.24 -24.29 -11.60
CA ASN A 122 2.31 -25.29 -12.67
C ASN A 122 1.53 -26.57 -12.33
N GLN A 123 1.61 -27.02 -11.08
CA GLN A 123 0.77 -28.13 -10.60
C GLN A 123 -0.72 -27.78 -10.69
N TYR A 124 -1.11 -26.57 -10.29
CA TYR A 124 -2.50 -26.13 -10.40
C TYR A 124 -2.97 -26.02 -11.86
N ILE A 125 -2.13 -25.53 -12.78
CA ILE A 125 -2.45 -25.50 -14.22
C ILE A 125 -2.72 -26.90 -14.76
N THR A 126 -1.98 -27.90 -14.27
CA THR A 126 -2.12 -29.30 -14.69
C THR A 126 -3.36 -29.96 -14.12
N ASP A 127 -3.59 -29.77 -12.81
CA ASP A 127 -4.58 -30.56 -12.06
C ASP A 127 -5.91 -29.83 -11.86
N GLY A 128 -5.90 -28.49 -11.84
CA GLY A 128 -7.05 -27.65 -11.54
C GLY A 128 -8.12 -27.69 -12.61
N THR A 129 -9.31 -27.21 -12.26
CA THR A 129 -10.48 -27.23 -13.16
C THR A 129 -10.98 -25.85 -13.55
N ASP A 130 -10.66 -24.81 -12.78
CA ASP A 130 -11.07 -23.44 -13.08
C ASP A 130 -10.12 -22.79 -14.11
N GLU A 131 -10.61 -22.60 -15.33
CA GLU A 131 -9.84 -22.02 -16.43
C GLU A 131 -9.44 -20.55 -16.19
N ALA A 132 -10.22 -19.79 -15.42
CA ALA A 132 -9.87 -18.41 -15.06
C ALA A 132 -8.69 -18.41 -14.10
N LEU A 133 -8.68 -19.30 -13.10
CA LEU A 133 -7.55 -19.46 -12.19
C LEU A 133 -6.32 -20.05 -12.89
N LYS A 134 -6.47 -20.90 -13.91
CA LYS A 134 -5.33 -21.35 -14.74
C LYS A 134 -4.72 -20.21 -15.54
N LYS A 135 -5.55 -19.35 -16.14
CA LYS A 135 -5.08 -18.14 -16.82
C LYS A 135 -4.39 -17.20 -15.85
N SER A 136 -4.96 -17.00 -14.66
CA SER A 136 -4.35 -16.25 -13.56
C SER A 136 -2.99 -16.83 -13.19
N SER A 137 -2.90 -18.14 -12.97
CA SER A 137 -1.63 -18.84 -12.63
C SER A 137 -0.52 -18.59 -13.65
N LYS A 138 -0.84 -18.57 -14.95
CA LYS A 138 0.15 -18.25 -16.00
C LYS A 138 0.65 -16.81 -15.89
N ARG A 139 -0.24 -15.87 -15.56
CA ARG A 139 0.12 -14.45 -15.32
C ARG A 139 0.98 -14.32 -14.06
N GLU A 140 0.61 -15.01 -12.98
CA GLU A 140 1.38 -15.02 -11.72
C GLU A 140 2.78 -15.62 -11.90
N ILE A 141 2.91 -16.71 -12.67
CA ILE A 141 4.22 -17.29 -13.04
C ILE A 141 5.08 -16.25 -13.77
N ALA A 142 4.52 -15.53 -14.75
CA ALA A 142 5.26 -14.48 -15.45
C ALA A 142 5.74 -13.37 -14.50
N GLY A 143 4.91 -13.02 -13.52
CA GLY A 143 5.25 -12.14 -12.40
C GLY A 143 6.43 -12.63 -11.57
N CYS A 144 6.39 -13.90 -11.12
CA CYS A 144 7.50 -14.54 -10.41
C CYS A 144 8.81 -14.53 -11.22
N GLU A 145 8.75 -14.71 -12.54
CA GLU A 145 9.92 -14.65 -13.42
C GLU A 145 10.47 -13.23 -13.61
N ILE A 146 9.62 -12.21 -13.55
CA ILE A 146 10.04 -10.80 -13.48
C ILE A 146 10.76 -10.55 -12.16
N ALA A 147 10.20 -11.01 -11.04
CA ALA A 147 10.75 -10.79 -9.70
C ALA A 147 12.20 -11.30 -9.57
N LYS A 148 12.51 -12.44 -10.20
CA LYS A 148 13.88 -13.02 -10.22
C LYS A 148 14.92 -12.13 -10.93
N LYS A 149 14.48 -11.22 -11.81
CA LYS A 149 15.35 -10.37 -12.65
C LYS A 149 15.34 -8.91 -12.21
N LEU A 150 14.26 -8.48 -11.54
CA LEU A 150 14.08 -7.11 -11.10
C LEU A 150 15.14 -6.76 -10.04
N LYS A 151 15.65 -5.54 -10.11
CA LYS A 151 16.67 -5.03 -9.17
C LYS A 151 16.22 -3.71 -8.61
N GLN A 152 16.64 -3.44 -7.39
CA GLN A 152 16.55 -2.11 -6.81
C GLN A 152 17.70 -1.27 -7.39
N PRO A 153 17.41 -0.11 -8.01
CA PRO A 153 18.42 0.81 -8.47
C PRO A 153 19.37 1.23 -7.35
N GLU A 154 20.65 1.40 -7.68
CA GLU A 154 21.62 2.01 -6.78
C GLU A 154 21.19 3.46 -6.49
N GLY A 155 21.20 3.86 -5.22
CA GLY A 155 20.72 5.18 -4.78
C GLY A 155 19.21 5.26 -4.51
N LEU A 156 18.39 4.29 -4.89
CA LEU A 156 16.98 4.26 -4.44
C LEU A 156 16.91 3.81 -2.99
N MET A 157 16.42 4.69 -2.12
CA MET A 157 16.15 4.41 -0.71
C MET A 157 14.64 4.42 -0.49
N VAL A 158 14.15 3.46 0.30
CA VAL A 158 12.74 3.38 0.69
C VAL A 158 12.67 3.06 2.17
N GLY A 159 12.05 3.94 2.95
CA GLY A 159 11.98 3.86 4.40
C GLY A 159 10.56 3.99 4.92
N ASN A 160 10.22 3.25 5.97
CA ASN A 160 8.95 3.43 6.68
C ASN A 160 8.93 4.83 7.33
N MET A 161 7.78 5.51 7.29
CA MET A 161 7.64 6.87 7.85
C MET A 161 7.77 6.97 9.37
N GLY A 162 7.89 5.84 10.07
CA GLY A 162 8.10 5.80 11.51
C GLY A 162 6.83 5.50 12.28
N LYS A 163 7.02 5.05 13.52
CA LYS A 163 5.96 4.57 14.42
C LYS A 163 4.92 5.62 14.83
N ASP A 164 5.28 6.91 14.74
CA ASP A 164 4.46 8.03 15.21
C ASP A 164 3.59 8.58 14.05
N ALA A 165 4.10 8.52 12.82
CA ALA A 165 3.36 8.86 11.61
C ALA A 165 2.37 7.74 11.23
N ASN A 166 2.88 6.51 11.10
CA ASN A 166 2.05 5.33 10.80
C ASN A 166 1.31 4.83 12.04
N ASN A 167 0.24 4.09 11.81
CA ASN A 167 -0.69 3.52 12.76
C ASN A 167 -0.75 1.99 12.58
N PRO A 168 -0.93 1.21 13.66
CA PRO A 168 -1.00 -0.25 13.54
C PRO A 168 -2.11 -0.80 12.64
N ASN A 169 -3.16 -0.03 12.34
CA ASN A 169 -4.33 -0.53 11.63
C ASN A 169 -4.29 -0.28 10.11
N TYR A 170 -4.27 0.98 9.68
CA TYR A 170 -4.21 1.35 8.26
C TYR A 170 -3.77 2.80 8.08
N ASP A 171 -2.79 3.00 7.21
CA ASP A 171 -2.43 4.29 6.62
C ASP A 171 -2.22 4.15 5.12
N GLY A 172 -2.70 5.11 4.36
CA GLY A 172 -2.54 5.08 2.92
C GLY A 172 -2.96 6.35 2.23
N SER A 173 -2.89 6.32 0.89
CA SER A 173 -3.17 7.49 0.05
C SER A 173 -2.40 8.75 0.46
N PRO A 174 -1.06 8.69 0.63
CA PRO A 174 -0.27 9.89 0.86
C PRO A 174 -0.41 10.88 -0.32
N SER A 175 -0.44 12.17 0.00
CA SER A 175 -0.39 13.28 -0.95
C SER A 175 0.41 14.41 -0.33
N TYR A 176 1.56 14.71 -0.90
CA TYR A 176 2.45 15.76 -0.40
C TYR A 176 2.33 17.02 -1.27
N SER A 177 2.05 18.15 -0.65
CA SER A 177 1.96 19.44 -1.34
C SER A 177 2.33 20.57 -0.40
N ALA A 178 3.11 21.53 -0.90
CA ALA A 178 3.49 22.75 -0.17
C ALA A 178 4.05 22.53 1.25
N GLY A 179 4.85 21.48 1.44
CA GLY A 179 5.48 21.17 2.74
C GLY A 179 4.64 20.30 3.68
N GLU A 180 3.39 20.00 3.33
CA GLU A 180 2.44 19.25 4.14
C GLU A 180 2.13 17.89 3.49
N LEU A 181 2.14 16.84 4.30
CA LEU A 181 1.68 15.52 3.90
C LEU A 181 0.25 15.31 4.37
N TYR A 182 -0.64 15.02 3.43
CA TYR A 182 -2.01 14.60 3.70
C TYR A 182 -2.13 13.11 3.44
N PHE A 183 -2.84 12.38 4.29
CA PHE A 183 -3.05 10.95 4.08
C PHE A 183 -4.30 10.46 4.81
N THR A 184 -4.70 9.24 4.48
CA THR A 184 -5.84 8.56 5.11
C THR A 184 -5.33 7.65 6.21
N SER A 185 -5.94 7.70 7.40
CA SER A 185 -5.60 6.80 8.50
C SER A 185 -6.84 6.29 9.22
N MET A 186 -6.78 5.05 9.69
CA MET A 186 -7.72 4.50 10.67
C MET A 186 -7.01 4.36 12.02
N ARG A 187 -7.00 5.43 12.81
CA ARG A 187 -6.21 5.43 14.05
C ARG A 187 -6.83 4.56 15.16
N SER A 188 -6.37 3.32 15.29
CA SER A 188 -6.71 2.42 16.39
C SER A 188 -5.58 1.43 16.66
N LYS A 189 -5.29 1.15 17.93
CA LYS A 189 -4.34 0.10 18.34
C LYS A 189 -5.03 -1.25 18.58
N GLU A 190 -6.34 -1.31 18.39
CA GLU A 190 -7.17 -2.49 18.61
C GLU A 190 -7.95 -2.87 17.35
N VAL A 191 -8.33 -4.14 17.26
CA VAL A 191 -9.23 -4.64 16.21
C VAL A 191 -10.57 -3.95 16.32
N ILE A 192 -10.96 -3.25 15.27
CA ILE A 192 -12.27 -2.62 15.15
C ILE A 192 -13.29 -3.69 14.75
N VAL A 193 -14.37 -3.78 15.52
CA VAL A 193 -15.45 -4.73 15.27
C VAL A 193 -16.71 -3.96 14.87
N LEU A 194 -17.17 -4.14 13.63
CA LEU A 194 -18.35 -3.48 13.07
C LEU A 194 -19.64 -4.19 13.53
N ASN A 195 -19.95 -4.10 14.83
CA ASN A 195 -21.11 -4.75 15.46
C ASN A 195 -22.33 -3.84 15.64
N GLY A 196 -22.36 -2.68 14.95
CA GLY A 196 -23.45 -1.71 15.03
C GLY A 196 -23.53 -0.90 16.31
N LYS A 197 -22.52 -0.99 17.21
CA LYS A 197 -22.39 -0.06 18.33
C LYS A 197 -21.82 1.28 17.86
N GLU A 198 -22.28 2.37 18.47
CA GLU A 198 -21.72 3.70 18.26
C GLU A 198 -20.24 3.73 18.67
N GLY A 199 -19.40 4.23 17.77
CA GLY A 199 -17.96 4.38 17.95
C GLY A 199 -17.36 5.12 16.75
N ASP A 200 -16.19 5.72 16.94
CA ASP A 200 -15.45 6.40 15.89
C ASP A 200 -14.52 5.39 15.18
N TRP A 201 -15.07 4.68 14.20
CA TRP A 201 -14.38 3.62 13.45
C TRP A 201 -14.15 3.99 11.97
N TYR A 202 -14.29 5.26 11.64
CA TYR A 202 -14.16 5.74 10.28
C TYR A 202 -12.72 6.15 9.98
N THR A 203 -12.25 5.83 8.78
CA THR A 203 -11.00 6.38 8.27
C THR A 203 -11.16 7.89 8.12
N LYS A 204 -10.13 8.64 8.48
CA LYS A 204 -10.10 10.10 8.39
C LYS A 204 -8.92 10.56 7.56
N VAL A 205 -9.03 11.79 7.05
CA VAL A 205 -7.89 12.50 6.47
C VAL A 205 -7.12 13.19 7.58
N TYR A 206 -5.82 12.94 7.61
CA TYR A 206 -4.85 13.52 8.51
C TYR A 206 -3.85 14.38 7.74
N THR A 207 -3.21 15.30 8.45
CA THR A 207 -2.06 16.08 7.96
C THR A 207 -0.88 15.92 8.90
N SER A 208 0.33 15.87 8.34
CA SER A 208 1.59 15.93 9.09
C SER A 208 2.58 16.86 8.37
N SER A 209 3.34 17.60 9.16
CA SER A 209 4.43 18.44 8.68
C SER A 209 5.77 17.72 8.84
N LYS A 210 6.68 17.99 7.91
CA LYS A 210 8.06 17.51 7.97
C LYS A 210 8.85 18.37 8.95
N SER A 211 9.50 17.76 9.94
CA SER A 211 10.42 18.41 10.88
C SER A 211 11.81 17.79 10.73
N GLY A 212 12.67 18.46 9.94
CA GLY A 212 13.96 17.88 9.54
C GLY A 212 13.78 16.69 8.61
N ALA A 213 14.27 15.51 9.01
CA ALA A 213 14.15 14.26 8.24
C ALA A 213 12.91 13.42 8.60
N GLU A 214 12.20 13.76 9.68
CA GLU A 214 11.08 12.97 10.20
C GLU A 214 9.74 13.71 10.07
N PHE A 215 8.65 12.95 9.99
CA PHE A 215 7.30 13.49 10.05
C PHE A 215 6.81 13.52 11.49
N GLY A 216 6.18 14.63 11.89
CA GLY A 216 5.59 14.76 13.22
C GLY A 216 4.35 13.88 13.40
N GLU A 217 3.85 13.82 14.63
CA GLU A 217 2.55 13.19 14.92
C GLU A 217 1.46 13.88 14.08
N PRO A 218 0.66 13.12 13.31
CA PRO A 218 -0.32 13.67 12.40
C PRO A 218 -1.60 14.09 13.13
N GLU A 219 -2.18 15.19 12.66
CA GLU A 219 -3.42 15.77 13.20
C GLU A 219 -4.59 15.51 12.23
N PRO A 220 -5.78 15.12 12.72
CA PRO A 220 -6.93 14.94 11.86
C PRO A 220 -7.41 16.30 11.33
N LEU A 221 -7.81 16.34 10.06
CA LEU A 221 -8.50 17.53 9.54
C LEU A 221 -9.86 17.72 10.24
N GLY A 222 -10.37 18.95 10.17
CA GLY A 222 -11.66 19.30 10.76
C GLY A 222 -12.86 18.64 10.07
N THR A 223 -14.05 18.83 10.66
CA THR A 223 -15.32 18.23 10.21
C THR A 223 -15.77 18.63 8.81
N GLN A 224 -15.20 19.72 8.25
CA GLN A 224 -15.41 20.13 6.87
C GLN A 224 -14.95 19.04 5.87
N ILE A 225 -13.89 18.31 6.24
CA ILE A 225 -13.37 17.16 5.51
C ILE A 225 -13.88 15.87 6.15
N ASN A 226 -13.58 15.69 7.45
CA ASN A 226 -13.87 14.47 8.23
C ASN A 226 -15.31 14.45 8.75
N ARG A 227 -16.24 14.14 7.85
CA ARG A 227 -17.68 14.06 8.14
C ARG A 227 -18.00 12.84 9.02
N GLU A 228 -18.63 13.08 10.17
CA GLU A 228 -19.10 12.00 11.05
C GLU A 228 -20.01 11.00 10.32
N GLY A 229 -19.82 9.70 10.61
CA GLY A 229 -20.63 8.63 10.01
C GLY A 229 -20.18 8.15 8.63
N TRP A 230 -19.05 8.67 8.11
CA TRP A 230 -18.54 8.35 6.78
C TRP A 230 -17.06 8.00 6.86
N HIS A 231 -16.59 7.09 6.02
CA HIS A 231 -15.17 6.93 5.75
C HIS A 231 -14.72 8.07 4.84
N GLN A 232 -13.60 8.72 5.19
CA GLN A 232 -12.88 9.61 4.29
C GLN A 232 -11.57 8.96 3.89
N GLY A 233 -11.19 9.11 2.63
CA GLY A 233 -9.89 8.63 2.20
C GLY A 233 -9.53 8.99 0.77
N ASN A 234 -8.43 8.41 0.28
CA ASN A 234 -7.93 8.61 -1.08
C ASN A 234 -7.73 10.08 -1.43
N VAL A 235 -7.09 10.79 -0.51
CA VAL A 235 -6.79 12.23 -0.65
C VAL A 235 -5.77 12.46 -1.76
N SER A 236 -6.01 13.52 -2.55
CA SER A 236 -5.10 14.06 -3.55
C SER A 236 -5.18 15.57 -3.50
N ILE A 237 -4.02 16.22 -3.35
CA ILE A 237 -3.89 17.67 -3.31
C ILE A 237 -3.26 18.13 -4.62
N THR A 238 -3.81 19.19 -5.21
CA THR A 238 -3.23 19.79 -6.42
C THR A 238 -1.83 20.35 -6.14
N PRO A 239 -0.95 20.43 -7.16
CA PRO A 239 0.43 20.93 -6.98
C PRO A 239 0.53 22.34 -6.40
N ASP A 240 -0.50 23.19 -6.60
CA ASP A 240 -0.58 24.53 -6.02
C ASP A 240 -1.03 24.55 -4.55
N GLY A 241 -1.39 23.40 -3.99
CA GLY A 241 -1.83 23.23 -2.60
C GLY A 241 -3.22 23.77 -2.29
N LYS A 242 -4.00 24.14 -3.32
CA LYS A 242 -5.28 24.87 -3.14
C LYS A 242 -6.51 24.00 -3.23
N THR A 243 -6.47 22.90 -3.97
CA THR A 243 -7.62 22.03 -4.18
C THR A 243 -7.32 20.63 -3.63
N MET A 244 -8.26 20.10 -2.86
CA MET A 244 -8.26 18.73 -2.37
C MET A 244 -9.36 17.96 -3.09
N TYR A 245 -9.00 16.85 -3.70
CA TYR A 245 -9.94 15.80 -4.08
C TYR A 245 -9.79 14.63 -3.10
N PHE A 246 -10.91 14.01 -2.73
CA PHE A 246 -10.90 12.86 -1.85
C PHE A 246 -12.18 12.06 -2.04
N THR A 247 -12.27 10.92 -1.39
CA THR A 247 -13.43 10.03 -1.47
C THR A 247 -14.16 10.01 -0.12
N ARG A 248 -15.50 10.00 -0.17
CA ARG A 248 -16.33 9.64 0.98
C ARG A 248 -17.06 8.35 0.68
N ALA A 249 -17.06 7.46 1.66
CA ALA A 249 -17.58 6.11 1.49
C ALA A 249 -18.37 5.60 2.69
N GLN A 250 -19.26 4.64 2.42
CA GLN A 250 -19.94 3.82 3.41
C GLN A 250 -19.65 2.35 3.12
N LEU A 251 -19.58 1.55 4.18
CA LEU A 251 -19.43 0.11 4.08
C LEU A 251 -20.80 -0.58 4.06
N VAL A 252 -20.85 -1.78 3.49
CA VAL A 252 -22.03 -2.66 3.60
C VAL A 252 -22.27 -3.02 5.07
N GLU A 253 -23.54 -3.22 5.44
CA GLU A 253 -23.88 -3.57 6.83
C GLU A 253 -23.14 -4.86 7.25
N LYS A 254 -22.38 -4.78 8.36
CA LYS A 254 -21.57 -5.89 8.93
C LYS A 254 -20.50 -6.46 7.99
N GLY A 255 -20.08 -5.71 6.97
CA GLY A 255 -18.99 -6.11 6.08
C GLY A 255 -17.90 -5.05 5.98
N GLN A 256 -16.83 -5.42 5.27
CA GLN A 256 -15.69 -4.55 4.99
C GLN A 256 -15.72 -3.99 3.56
N ASP A 257 -16.70 -4.41 2.75
CA ASP A 257 -16.87 -3.96 1.37
C ASP A 257 -17.55 -2.59 1.32
N LEU A 258 -17.21 -1.82 0.29
CA LEU A 258 -17.83 -0.52 0.02
C LEU A 258 -19.27 -0.71 -0.47
N ALA A 259 -20.23 -0.07 0.22
CA ALA A 259 -21.61 0.09 -0.25
C ALA A 259 -21.77 1.31 -1.16
N GLU A 260 -21.09 2.41 -0.82
CA GLU A 260 -21.09 3.66 -1.57
C GLU A 260 -19.68 4.27 -1.52
N SER A 261 -19.26 4.91 -2.61
CA SER A 261 -18.03 5.69 -2.69
C SER A 261 -18.16 6.74 -3.76
N LYS A 262 -17.94 8.00 -3.38
CA LYS A 262 -18.03 9.15 -4.28
C LYS A 262 -16.87 10.09 -4.08
N ILE A 263 -16.48 10.76 -5.15
CA ILE A 263 -15.42 11.77 -5.17
C ILE A 263 -15.98 13.13 -4.76
N PHE A 264 -15.28 13.79 -3.84
CA PHE A 264 -15.56 15.12 -3.31
C PHE A 264 -14.38 16.05 -3.58
N ILE A 265 -14.66 17.35 -3.62
CA ILE A 265 -13.70 18.44 -3.80
C ILE A 265 -13.83 19.46 -2.65
N SER A 266 -12.70 19.97 -2.16
CA SER A 266 -12.63 21.09 -1.21
C SER A 266 -11.55 22.09 -1.64
N GLN A 267 -11.77 23.37 -1.34
CA GLN A 267 -10.81 24.45 -1.57
C GLN A 267 -10.16 24.89 -0.26
N LYS A 268 -8.87 25.21 -0.32
CA LYS A 268 -8.11 25.80 0.80
C LYS A 268 -8.26 27.32 0.77
N GLY A 269 -8.86 27.86 1.83
CA GLY A 269 -8.95 29.30 2.10
C GLY A 269 -7.95 29.76 3.16
N SER A 270 -8.11 31.00 3.65
CA SER A 270 -7.31 31.53 4.77
C SER A 270 -7.49 30.75 6.07
N ASP A 271 -8.69 30.20 6.28
CA ASP A 271 -9.08 29.50 7.50
C ASP A 271 -8.91 27.98 7.40
N GLY A 272 -8.17 27.51 6.38
CA GLY A 272 -7.98 26.10 6.08
C GLY A 272 -8.95 25.57 5.01
N TRP A 273 -9.21 24.26 5.05
CA TRP A 273 -10.07 23.58 4.07
C TRP A 273 -11.56 23.92 4.27
N ALA A 274 -12.22 24.36 3.20
CA ALA A 274 -13.65 24.63 3.18
C ALA A 274 -14.48 23.33 3.21
N GLY A 275 -15.79 23.47 3.42
CA GLY A 275 -16.73 22.35 3.30
C GLY A 275 -16.67 21.70 1.92
N ALA A 276 -16.58 20.37 1.89
CA ALA A 276 -16.42 19.64 0.64
C ALA A 276 -17.75 19.43 -0.11
N ASN A 277 -17.71 19.62 -1.43
CA ASN A 277 -18.82 19.39 -2.34
C ASN A 277 -18.62 18.10 -3.14
N GLU A 278 -19.70 17.41 -3.50
CA GLU A 278 -19.63 16.24 -4.38
C GLU A 278 -19.21 16.70 -5.79
N VAL A 279 -18.28 15.95 -6.41
CA VAL A 279 -17.85 16.24 -7.79
C VAL A 279 -18.91 15.79 -8.77
N THR A 280 -19.32 16.69 -9.67
CA THR A 280 -20.31 16.39 -10.71
C THR A 280 -19.63 15.79 -11.94
N GLY A 281 -20.25 14.76 -12.53
CA GLY A 281 -19.82 14.13 -13.78
C GLY A 281 -19.01 12.84 -13.59
N VAL A 282 -18.33 12.67 -12.47
CA VAL A 282 -17.48 11.47 -12.19
C VAL A 282 -18.11 10.47 -11.21
N ASN A 283 -19.20 10.86 -10.56
CA ASN A 283 -19.97 10.02 -9.64
C ASN A 283 -21.26 9.52 -10.32
N GLY A 284 -21.77 8.36 -9.90
CA GLY A 284 -23.02 7.78 -10.39
C GLY A 284 -23.42 6.54 -9.58
N ASP A 285 -24.24 5.66 -10.17
CA ASP A 285 -24.64 4.37 -9.57
C ASP A 285 -23.51 3.32 -9.70
N PHE A 286 -22.31 3.71 -9.28
CA PHE A 286 -21.08 2.93 -9.25
C PHE A 286 -20.15 3.51 -8.17
N ILE A 287 -19.13 2.75 -7.77
CA ILE A 287 -18.09 3.19 -6.84
C ILE A 287 -17.06 3.98 -7.63
N ALA A 288 -16.87 5.25 -7.28
CA ALA A 288 -15.78 6.09 -7.76
C ALA A 288 -14.80 6.39 -6.62
N LYS A 289 -13.49 6.25 -6.86
CA LYS A 289 -12.45 6.47 -5.84
C LYS A 289 -11.09 6.82 -6.43
N HIS A 290 -10.14 7.18 -5.56
CA HIS A 290 -8.74 7.52 -5.89
C HIS A 290 -8.62 8.64 -6.95
N PRO A 291 -9.19 9.83 -6.70
CA PRO A 291 -9.06 10.96 -7.61
C PRO A 291 -7.62 11.48 -7.68
N CYS A 292 -7.21 11.96 -8.86
CA CYS A 292 -5.94 12.64 -9.10
C CYS A 292 -6.12 13.66 -10.24
N GLU A 293 -5.83 14.94 -9.99
CA GLU A 293 -5.85 15.95 -11.07
C GLU A 293 -4.63 15.76 -11.99
N GLY A 294 -4.85 15.92 -13.28
CA GLY A 294 -3.79 15.89 -14.28
C GLY A 294 -4.16 16.68 -15.53
N GLU A 295 -3.49 16.36 -16.63
CA GLU A 295 -3.68 17.06 -17.90
C GLU A 295 -3.71 16.08 -19.07
N LEU A 296 -4.64 16.27 -20.01
CA LEU A 296 -4.64 15.60 -21.31
C LEU A 296 -5.09 16.59 -22.37
N PHE A 297 -4.50 16.48 -23.56
CA PHE A 297 -4.83 17.36 -24.70
C PHE A 297 -4.67 18.86 -24.40
N GLY A 298 -3.79 19.24 -23.47
CA GLY A 298 -3.61 20.63 -23.03
C GLY A 298 -4.67 21.12 -22.03
N GLU A 299 -5.57 20.25 -21.58
CA GLU A 299 -6.70 20.57 -20.71
C GLU A 299 -6.60 19.83 -19.38
N LYS A 300 -7.05 20.46 -18.29
CA LYS A 300 -7.12 19.81 -16.99
C LYS A 300 -8.12 18.66 -17.01
N VAL A 301 -7.74 17.53 -16.44
CA VAL A 301 -8.60 16.35 -16.28
C VAL A 301 -8.55 15.84 -14.84
N LEU A 302 -9.54 15.06 -14.44
CA LEU A 302 -9.49 14.24 -13.23
C LEU A 302 -9.34 12.78 -13.64
N PHE A 303 -8.23 12.16 -13.23
CA PHE A 303 -8.05 10.72 -13.25
C PHE A 303 -8.68 10.12 -11.99
N PHE A 304 -9.30 8.95 -12.13
CA PHE A 304 -9.89 8.21 -11.01
C PHE A 304 -10.13 6.77 -11.43
N ILE A 305 -10.45 5.90 -10.46
CA ILE A 305 -10.90 4.55 -10.76
C ILE A 305 -12.39 4.37 -10.45
N ALA A 306 -13.04 3.50 -11.22
CA ALA A 306 -14.43 3.16 -10.99
C ALA A 306 -14.79 1.76 -11.52
N ASN A 307 -15.82 1.16 -10.95
CA ASN A 307 -16.41 -0.10 -11.42
C ASN A 307 -17.64 0.16 -12.33
N MET A 308 -17.48 1.06 -13.31
CA MET A 308 -18.56 1.42 -14.24
C MET A 308 -18.97 0.22 -15.13
N PRO A 309 -20.27 0.05 -15.45
CA PRO A 309 -20.72 -0.97 -16.38
C PRO A 309 -20.02 -0.87 -17.75
N GLY A 310 -19.61 -2.01 -18.29
CA GLY A 310 -18.84 -2.06 -19.55
C GLY A 310 -17.34 -1.81 -19.38
N GLY A 311 -16.88 -1.69 -18.13
CA GLY A 311 -15.47 -1.75 -17.76
C GLY A 311 -14.79 -3.07 -18.13
N LYS A 312 -13.46 -3.11 -18.01
CA LYS A 312 -12.64 -4.25 -18.41
C LYS A 312 -12.36 -5.22 -17.26
N GLY A 313 -12.16 -4.68 -16.07
CA GLY A 313 -11.84 -5.40 -14.84
C GLY A 313 -12.83 -5.13 -13.72
N GLY A 314 -12.36 -5.19 -12.47
CA GLY A 314 -13.18 -4.83 -11.31
C GLY A 314 -13.26 -3.30 -11.16
N TYR A 315 -12.11 -2.66 -10.98
CA TYR A 315 -11.94 -1.21 -11.07
C TYR A 315 -11.03 -0.85 -12.23
N ASP A 316 -11.50 -0.02 -13.15
CA ASP A 316 -10.67 0.50 -14.24
C ASP A 316 -10.31 1.97 -14.00
N LEU A 317 -9.25 2.44 -14.66
CA LEU A 317 -8.90 3.86 -14.76
C LEU A 317 -9.74 4.59 -15.81
N TYR A 318 -10.24 5.76 -15.39
CA TYR A 318 -10.96 6.72 -16.20
C TYR A 318 -10.32 8.11 -16.07
N TYR A 319 -10.53 8.96 -17.08
CA TYR A 319 -10.33 10.40 -16.96
C TYR A 319 -11.61 11.15 -17.31
N ALA A 320 -11.80 12.33 -16.74
CA ALA A 320 -12.88 13.24 -17.12
C ALA A 320 -12.33 14.67 -17.31
N PRO A 321 -12.67 15.37 -18.40
CA PRO A 321 -12.18 16.73 -18.63
C PRO A 321 -12.87 17.74 -17.71
N ARG A 322 -12.09 18.64 -17.10
CA ARG A 322 -12.62 19.69 -16.22
C ARG A 322 -13.43 20.69 -17.05
N LYS A 323 -14.63 21.04 -16.58
CA LYS A 323 -15.52 22.04 -17.21
C LYS A 323 -15.63 23.30 -16.38
N ALA A 324 -15.70 23.13 -15.07
CA ALA A 324 -15.59 24.20 -14.08
C ALA A 324 -14.98 23.60 -12.80
N GLU A 325 -14.85 24.40 -11.75
CA GLU A 325 -14.48 23.87 -10.44
C GLU A 325 -15.53 22.86 -9.94
N GLY A 326 -15.09 21.64 -9.59
CA GLY A 326 -15.97 20.57 -9.14
C GLY A 326 -16.91 19.97 -10.21
N VAL A 327 -16.85 20.45 -11.45
CA VAL A 327 -17.70 19.99 -12.56
C VAL A 327 -16.82 19.43 -13.68
N PHE A 328 -17.01 18.16 -13.98
CA PHE A 328 -16.28 17.44 -15.01
C PHE A 328 -17.24 16.94 -16.10
N GLY A 329 -16.68 16.68 -17.28
CA GLY A 329 -17.39 16.04 -18.38
C GLY A 329 -17.65 14.55 -18.11
N LEU A 330 -18.11 13.85 -19.14
CA LEU A 330 -18.33 12.41 -19.07
C LEU A 330 -16.99 11.68 -18.89
N PRO A 331 -16.93 10.65 -18.02
CA PRO A 331 -15.75 9.81 -17.87
C PRO A 331 -15.43 9.05 -19.15
N VAL A 332 -14.14 8.92 -19.44
CA VAL A 332 -13.61 8.18 -20.58
C VAL A 332 -12.65 7.11 -20.04
N ASN A 333 -12.91 5.85 -20.39
CA ASN A 333 -12.05 4.72 -20.00
C ASN A 333 -10.68 4.86 -20.69
N LEU A 334 -9.58 4.60 -19.96
CA LEU A 334 -8.22 4.72 -20.50
C LEU A 334 -7.85 3.65 -21.54
N GLY A 335 -8.74 2.69 -21.78
CA GLY A 335 -8.64 1.70 -22.84
C GLY A 335 -7.74 0.52 -22.50
N ASP A 336 -7.62 -0.39 -23.46
CA ASP A 336 -7.06 -1.72 -23.23
C ASP A 336 -5.57 -1.78 -22.93
N VAL A 337 -4.83 -0.72 -23.29
CA VAL A 337 -3.40 -0.60 -23.00
C VAL A 337 -3.16 -0.40 -21.50
N VAL A 338 -4.04 0.37 -20.83
CA VAL A 338 -3.88 0.73 -19.42
C VAL A 338 -4.71 -0.20 -18.53
N ASN A 339 -5.98 -0.38 -18.85
CA ASN A 339 -6.89 -1.18 -18.03
C ASN A 339 -6.71 -2.68 -18.30
N THR A 340 -6.94 -3.50 -17.29
CA THR A 340 -6.74 -4.95 -17.35
C THR A 340 -8.02 -5.70 -16.97
N SER A 341 -7.97 -7.02 -16.90
CA SER A 341 -9.08 -7.81 -16.36
C SER A 341 -9.05 -7.88 -14.82
N GLY A 342 -8.08 -7.25 -14.17
CA GLY A 342 -7.98 -7.15 -12.71
C GLY A 342 -8.49 -5.81 -12.21
N ASP A 343 -7.92 -5.32 -11.13
CA ASP A 343 -8.18 -3.99 -10.60
C ASP A 343 -6.98 -3.09 -10.87
N GLU A 344 -7.25 -1.92 -11.43
CA GLU A 344 -6.37 -0.76 -11.38
C GLU A 344 -6.67 0.07 -10.13
N SER A 345 -5.65 0.76 -9.63
CA SER A 345 -5.72 1.51 -8.37
C SER A 345 -4.79 2.71 -8.36
N SER A 346 -5.18 3.70 -7.58
CA SER A 346 -4.31 4.79 -7.08
C SER A 346 -3.52 5.51 -8.18
N PRO A 347 -4.21 6.16 -9.14
CA PRO A 347 -3.53 6.98 -10.14
C PRO A 347 -2.80 8.16 -9.49
N PHE A 348 -1.62 8.46 -10.04
CA PHE A 348 -0.86 9.67 -9.79
C PHE A 348 -0.33 10.19 -11.13
N TYR A 349 -0.60 11.45 -11.45
CA TYR A 349 -0.21 12.06 -12.71
C TYR A 349 0.78 13.20 -12.50
N GLN A 350 1.83 13.24 -13.31
CA GLN A 350 2.79 14.34 -13.36
C GLN A 350 3.50 14.37 -14.73
N ASP A 351 3.59 15.54 -15.36
CA ASP A 351 4.37 15.78 -16.58
C ASP A 351 4.13 14.76 -17.74
N GLY A 352 2.86 14.45 -18.00
CA GLY A 352 2.45 13.51 -19.05
C GLY A 352 2.58 12.04 -18.67
N LYS A 353 3.12 11.73 -17.49
CA LYS A 353 3.21 10.38 -16.95
C LYS A 353 2.08 10.09 -15.99
N LEU A 354 1.61 8.86 -16.03
CA LEU A 354 0.63 8.31 -15.09
C LEU A 354 1.25 7.09 -14.42
N TRP A 355 1.36 7.15 -13.11
CA TRP A 355 1.65 6.00 -12.26
C TRP A 355 0.35 5.46 -11.68
N PHE A 356 0.22 4.15 -11.63
CA PHE A 356 -0.94 3.48 -11.06
C PHE A 356 -0.55 2.08 -10.61
N SER A 357 -1.30 1.53 -9.68
CA SER A 357 -1.12 0.15 -9.25
C SER A 357 -2.11 -0.77 -9.94
N SER A 358 -1.71 -2.02 -10.20
CA SER A 358 -2.59 -3.01 -10.82
C SER A 358 -2.29 -4.42 -10.31
N ASN A 359 -3.33 -5.23 -10.12
CA ASN A 359 -3.21 -6.67 -9.86
C ASN A 359 -3.53 -7.56 -11.10
N GLY A 360 -3.88 -6.94 -12.24
CA GLY A 360 -4.26 -7.66 -13.47
C GLY A 360 -3.14 -7.85 -14.49
N ARG A 361 -1.91 -7.41 -14.17
CA ARG A 361 -0.68 -7.60 -14.96
C ARG A 361 0.20 -8.70 -14.35
N PRO A 362 1.25 -9.15 -15.04
CA PRO A 362 2.30 -9.95 -14.40
C PRO A 362 2.97 -9.14 -13.27
N THR A 363 2.48 -9.30 -12.05
CA THR A 363 2.96 -8.63 -10.84
C THR A 363 3.99 -9.48 -10.10
N ILE A 364 4.96 -8.87 -9.45
CA ILE A 364 5.85 -9.51 -8.49
C ILE A 364 5.17 -9.67 -7.12
N GLY A 365 4.19 -8.83 -6.78
CA GLY A 365 3.40 -8.89 -5.55
C GLY A 365 1.91 -9.08 -5.80
N GLY A 366 1.07 -8.48 -4.97
CA GLY A 366 -0.38 -8.43 -5.19
C GLY A 366 -0.72 -7.30 -6.15
N TYR A 367 -0.78 -6.07 -5.64
CA TYR A 367 -0.73 -4.85 -6.45
C TYR A 367 0.71 -4.38 -6.65
N ASP A 368 1.09 -4.07 -7.89
CA ASP A 368 2.36 -3.38 -8.18
C ASP A 368 2.11 -2.07 -8.90
N VAL A 369 3.00 -1.10 -8.67
CA VAL A 369 3.06 0.20 -9.36
C VAL A 369 3.65 0.04 -10.77
N PHE A 370 2.95 0.60 -11.75
CA PHE A 370 3.36 0.73 -13.15
C PHE A 370 3.37 2.21 -13.57
N GLU A 371 4.24 2.56 -14.52
CA GLU A 371 4.31 3.86 -15.19
C GLU A 371 3.86 3.73 -16.65
N THR A 372 3.01 4.64 -17.12
CA THR A 372 2.73 4.86 -18.54
C THR A 372 2.87 6.34 -18.90
N GLN A 373 3.22 6.62 -20.16
CA GLN A 373 3.40 7.97 -20.68
C GLN A 373 2.36 8.27 -21.76
N TRP A 374 1.74 9.45 -21.65
CA TRP A 374 0.91 10.01 -22.70
C TRP A 374 1.79 10.70 -23.75
N ASN A 375 1.59 10.38 -25.03
CA ASN A 375 2.32 11.01 -26.14
C ASN A 375 1.52 12.08 -26.90
N GLY A 376 0.34 12.47 -26.40
CA GLY A 376 -0.58 13.37 -27.10
C GLY A 376 -1.75 12.66 -27.80
N ALA A 377 -1.66 11.35 -28.04
CA ALA A 377 -2.69 10.57 -28.72
C ALA A 377 -2.99 9.21 -28.08
N VAL A 378 -1.98 8.53 -27.54
CA VAL A 378 -2.11 7.22 -26.90
C VAL A 378 -1.20 7.11 -25.68
N TRP A 379 -1.59 6.24 -24.75
CA TRP A 379 -0.75 5.79 -23.63
C TRP A 379 0.27 4.76 -24.11
N SER A 380 1.49 4.82 -23.59
CA SER A 380 2.48 3.77 -23.80
C SER A 380 2.14 2.50 -23.04
N GLU A 381 2.71 1.37 -23.43
CA GLU A 381 2.64 0.14 -22.62
C GLU A 381 3.16 0.40 -21.19
N PRO A 382 2.37 0.08 -20.15
CA PRO A 382 2.79 0.30 -18.77
C PRO A 382 4.03 -0.51 -18.39
N LYS A 383 5.00 0.16 -17.79
CA LYS A 383 6.26 -0.43 -17.32
C LYS A 383 6.23 -0.55 -15.80
N MET A 384 6.55 -1.73 -15.28
CA MET A 384 6.62 -1.95 -13.84
C MET A 384 7.73 -1.09 -13.21
N MET A 385 7.43 -0.46 -12.08
CA MET A 385 8.42 0.25 -11.27
C MET A 385 9.42 -0.73 -10.62
N PRO A 386 10.66 -0.30 -10.33
CA PRO A 386 11.70 -1.19 -9.85
C PRO A 386 11.40 -1.82 -8.47
N LEU A 387 12.20 -2.84 -8.12
CA LEU A 387 12.22 -3.37 -6.76
C LEU A 387 12.56 -2.26 -5.77
N GLY A 388 11.95 -2.28 -4.60
CA GLY A 388 12.03 -1.20 -3.62
C GLY A 388 10.78 -0.32 -3.69
N ILE A 389 10.37 0.11 -4.89
CA ILE A 389 9.02 0.65 -5.09
C ILE A 389 8.01 -0.49 -5.03
N ASN A 390 8.24 -1.55 -5.80
CA ASN A 390 7.46 -2.79 -5.76
C ASN A 390 8.16 -3.88 -4.94
N THR A 391 7.37 -4.78 -4.36
CA THR A 391 7.76 -5.88 -3.46
C THR A 391 6.93 -7.13 -3.75
N SER A 392 7.07 -8.18 -2.94
CA SER A 392 6.20 -9.36 -3.04
C SER A 392 4.77 -9.12 -2.53
N LEU A 393 4.42 -7.92 -2.09
CA LEU A 393 3.19 -7.62 -1.38
C LEU A 393 2.36 -6.57 -2.15
N ASP A 394 1.44 -5.87 -1.51
CA ASP A 394 0.67 -4.80 -2.18
C ASP A 394 1.44 -3.48 -2.10
N ASP A 395 1.63 -2.83 -3.24
CA ASP A 395 2.31 -1.56 -3.39
C ASP A 395 1.44 -0.59 -4.19
N MET A 396 0.99 0.46 -3.52
CA MET A 396 -0.05 1.37 -4.00
C MET A 396 0.27 2.84 -3.69
N HIS A 397 -0.54 3.74 -4.25
CA HIS A 397 -0.51 5.17 -3.94
C HIS A 397 0.87 5.81 -4.12
N TYR A 398 1.53 5.47 -5.22
CA TYR A 398 2.77 6.13 -5.62
C TYR A 398 2.54 7.63 -5.80
N THR A 399 3.43 8.41 -5.18
CA THR A 399 3.53 9.86 -5.39
C THR A 399 4.98 10.23 -5.60
N ARG A 400 5.19 11.42 -6.15
CA ARG A 400 6.50 11.95 -6.49
C ARG A 400 6.52 13.47 -6.31
N SER A 401 7.65 14.01 -5.87
CA SER A 401 7.91 15.44 -5.80
C SER A 401 8.04 16.06 -7.20
N ASN A 402 8.03 17.40 -7.28
CA ASN A 402 8.14 18.11 -8.56
C ASN A 402 9.48 17.83 -9.28
N ASP A 403 10.61 17.83 -8.56
CA ASP A 403 11.91 17.37 -9.09
C ASP A 403 11.96 15.86 -9.31
N GLY A 404 11.05 15.17 -8.64
CA GLY A 404 10.84 13.76 -8.68
C GLY A 404 11.98 12.92 -8.12
N MET A 405 12.70 13.47 -7.16
CA MET A 405 13.76 12.79 -6.41
C MET A 405 13.24 12.15 -5.12
N GLU A 406 12.04 12.48 -4.67
CA GLU A 406 11.42 11.87 -3.49
C GLU A 406 9.91 11.66 -3.69
N GLY A 407 9.30 10.89 -2.79
CA GLY A 407 7.86 10.68 -2.78
C GLY A 407 7.43 9.64 -1.77
N PHE A 408 6.21 9.14 -1.94
CA PHE A 408 5.61 8.17 -1.02
C PHE A 408 4.94 7.02 -1.76
N ILE A 409 4.77 5.91 -1.04
CA ILE A 409 3.94 4.76 -1.40
C ILE A 409 3.20 4.26 -0.14
N ALA A 410 2.08 3.60 -0.31
CA ALA A 410 1.44 2.80 0.73
C ALA A 410 1.67 1.31 0.43
N SER A 411 2.01 0.53 1.45
CA SER A 411 2.33 -0.89 1.29
C SER A 411 2.08 -1.68 2.56
N ASN A 412 1.66 -2.93 2.42
CA ASN A 412 1.62 -3.90 3.53
C ASN A 412 2.92 -4.71 3.65
N ARG A 413 4.03 -4.23 3.09
CA ARG A 413 5.35 -4.74 3.42
C ARG A 413 5.63 -4.63 4.92
N PRO A 414 6.46 -5.51 5.51
CA PRO A 414 6.74 -5.45 6.93
C PRO A 414 7.22 -4.05 7.38
N GLY A 415 6.44 -3.45 8.27
CA GLY A 415 6.69 -2.13 8.85
C GLY A 415 7.10 -2.20 10.31
N LEU A 416 7.09 -1.04 10.95
CA LEU A 416 7.31 -0.92 12.40
C LEU A 416 6.03 -1.14 13.20
N ASN A 417 4.88 -0.95 12.55
CA ASN A 417 3.55 -1.06 13.12
C ASN A 417 2.81 -2.23 12.48
N SER A 418 2.08 -3.00 13.28
CA SER A 418 1.18 -4.03 12.77
C SER A 418 0.16 -4.40 13.83
N LEU A 419 -1.11 -4.53 13.46
CA LEU A 419 -2.17 -4.89 14.40
C LEU A 419 -2.08 -6.35 14.87
N LYS A 420 -1.84 -7.28 13.95
CA LYS A 420 -1.87 -8.73 14.21
C LYS A 420 -0.75 -9.50 13.52
N SER A 421 -0.66 -9.41 12.19
CA SER A 421 0.39 -10.06 11.40
C SER A 421 1.29 -9.00 10.77
N LYS A 422 2.53 -9.36 10.43
CA LYS A 422 3.54 -8.43 9.87
C LYS A 422 3.11 -7.76 8.56
N THR A 423 2.13 -8.33 7.87
CA THR A 423 1.68 -7.94 6.53
C THR A 423 0.18 -7.64 6.49
N CYS A 424 -0.47 -7.50 7.65
CA CYS A 424 -1.92 -7.25 7.75
C CYS A 424 -2.33 -5.92 7.15
N CYS A 425 -1.45 -4.93 7.31
CA CYS A 425 -1.85 -3.55 7.45
C CYS A 425 -0.93 -2.70 6.57
N ASP A 426 -1.52 -1.71 5.92
CA ASP A 426 -0.78 -0.81 5.04
C ASP A 426 -0.15 0.31 5.89
N ASP A 427 1.16 0.51 5.70
CA ASP A 427 1.94 1.63 6.23
C ASP A 427 2.33 2.55 5.07
N ILE A 428 2.60 3.83 5.36
CA ILE A 428 3.20 4.74 4.39
C ILE A 428 4.74 4.65 4.46
N TYR A 429 5.36 4.56 3.30
CA TYR A 429 6.80 4.57 3.10
C TYR A 429 7.18 5.79 2.25
N ALA A 430 8.25 6.46 2.66
CA ALA A 430 8.91 7.48 1.87
C ALA A 430 9.98 6.83 1.00
N TRP A 431 10.08 7.24 -0.26
CA TRP A 431 11.18 6.88 -1.13
C TRP A 431 11.95 8.12 -1.54
N GLU A 432 13.26 7.96 -1.72
CA GLU A 432 14.15 9.01 -2.21
C GLU A 432 15.21 8.39 -3.12
N ILE A 433 15.65 9.16 -4.11
CA ILE A 433 16.81 8.85 -4.93
C ILE A 433 17.95 9.69 -4.40
N GLU A 434 19.06 9.04 -4.05
CA GLU A 434 20.26 9.70 -3.58
C GLU A 434 20.68 10.80 -4.57
N ARG A 435 20.67 12.04 -4.08
CA ARG A 435 21.17 13.18 -4.85
C ARG A 435 22.67 13.06 -4.93
N ILE A 436 23.19 12.86 -6.14
CA ILE A 436 24.63 12.79 -6.38
C ILE A 436 25.24 14.14 -6.03
N LYS A 437 25.88 14.25 -4.88
CA LYS A 437 26.65 15.44 -4.52
C LYS A 437 28.00 15.40 -5.23
N ILE A 438 28.25 16.35 -6.12
CA ILE A 438 29.55 16.48 -6.81
C ILE A 438 30.33 17.61 -6.16
N ASP A 439 31.42 17.28 -5.46
CA ASP A 439 32.36 18.28 -4.96
C ASP A 439 33.41 18.60 -6.04
N LEU A 440 33.24 19.74 -6.71
CA LEU A 440 34.11 20.25 -7.75
C LEU A 440 35.20 21.14 -7.14
N LEU A 441 36.47 20.88 -7.44
CA LEU A 441 37.59 21.73 -7.01
C LEU A 441 38.18 22.48 -8.21
N ALA A 442 37.87 23.76 -8.35
CA ALA A 442 38.53 24.62 -9.33
C ALA A 442 39.85 25.14 -8.74
N LYS A 443 40.92 25.12 -9.55
CA LYS A 443 42.24 25.67 -9.17
C LYS A 443 42.68 26.73 -10.14
N THR A 444 43.05 27.91 -9.64
CA THR A 444 43.59 29.01 -10.44
C THR A 444 45.11 29.00 -10.40
N PHE A 445 45.75 29.29 -11.52
CA PHE A 445 47.21 29.38 -11.58
C PHE A 445 47.64 30.37 -12.64
N ARG A 446 48.79 31.00 -12.41
CA ARG A 446 49.51 31.72 -13.45
C ARG A 446 50.46 30.78 -14.15
N LEU A 447 50.60 30.97 -15.46
CA LEU A 447 51.58 30.22 -16.26
C LEU A 447 53.00 30.44 -15.69
N ARG A 448 53.80 29.37 -15.66
CA ARG A 448 55.20 29.41 -15.22
C ARG A 448 56.01 30.40 -16.04
N ARG A 449 56.90 31.14 -15.37
CA ARG A 449 57.89 32.04 -16.01
C ARG A 449 59.19 31.29 -16.28
N LYS A 450 60.05 31.86 -17.13
CA LYS A 450 61.38 31.29 -17.43
C LYS A 450 62.18 31.13 -16.12
N GLY A 451 62.57 29.90 -15.80
CA GLY A 451 63.27 29.54 -14.56
C GLY A 451 62.39 28.90 -13.48
N GLU A 452 61.06 28.94 -13.61
CA GLU A 452 60.14 28.22 -12.73
C GLU A 452 59.89 26.79 -13.24
N LYS A 453 59.84 25.81 -12.34
CA LYS A 453 59.61 24.40 -12.70
C LYS A 453 58.15 24.12 -13.06
N GLU A 454 57.22 24.83 -12.44
CA GLU A 454 55.77 24.59 -12.53
C GLU A 454 54.95 25.90 -12.46
N ASN A 455 53.67 25.82 -12.84
CA ASN A 455 52.72 26.93 -12.72
C ASN A 455 52.55 27.33 -11.25
N GLN A 456 52.40 28.63 -11.01
CA GLN A 456 52.34 29.16 -9.65
C GLN A 456 50.88 29.49 -9.27
N PRO A 457 50.48 29.30 -8.00
CA PRO A 457 49.15 29.67 -7.52
C PRO A 457 48.74 31.10 -7.89
N LEU A 458 47.54 31.29 -8.42
CA LEU A 458 46.98 32.62 -8.69
C LEU A 458 45.99 32.99 -7.57
N LYS A 459 46.50 33.68 -6.56
CA LYS A 459 45.72 34.12 -5.39
C LYS A 459 44.90 35.37 -5.71
N GLY A 460 43.81 35.57 -4.97
CA GLY A 460 42.92 36.72 -5.13
C GLY A 460 42.04 36.68 -6.36
N ALA A 461 41.96 35.52 -7.03
CA ALA A 461 41.02 35.32 -8.13
C ALA A 461 39.60 35.21 -7.60
N VAL A 462 38.65 35.63 -8.43
CA VAL A 462 37.22 35.33 -8.31
C VAL A 462 36.91 34.25 -9.32
N VAL A 463 36.26 33.17 -8.86
CA VAL A 463 35.79 32.08 -9.72
C VAL A 463 34.27 32.03 -9.62
N THR A 464 33.61 32.20 -10.76
CA THR A 464 32.15 32.15 -10.90
C THR A 464 31.78 30.86 -11.61
N MET A 465 30.81 30.13 -11.06
CA MET A 465 30.25 28.92 -11.64
C MET A 465 28.96 29.27 -12.36
N LEU A 466 28.84 28.85 -13.62
CA LEU A 466 27.72 29.15 -14.48
C LEU A 466 27.00 27.85 -14.87
N ASP A 467 25.66 27.84 -14.75
CA ASP A 467 24.82 26.86 -15.40
C ASP A 467 24.60 27.30 -16.85
N VAL A 468 24.81 26.37 -17.80
CA VAL A 468 24.72 26.59 -19.25
C VAL A 468 23.66 25.69 -19.91
N THR A 469 22.80 25.06 -19.12
CA THR A 469 21.70 24.20 -19.61
C THR A 469 20.67 25.00 -20.40
N GLU A 470 20.33 26.21 -19.96
CA GLU A 470 19.49 27.14 -20.72
C GLU A 470 20.30 27.97 -21.72
N LYS A 471 19.60 28.55 -22.71
CA LYS A 471 20.21 29.44 -23.72
C LYS A 471 20.94 30.65 -23.12
N LYS A 472 20.63 31.03 -21.87
CA LYS A 472 21.31 32.09 -21.15
C LYS A 472 21.99 31.49 -19.92
N ALA A 473 23.31 31.63 -19.85
CA ALA A 473 24.05 31.16 -18.69
C ALA A 473 23.60 31.88 -17.41
N ALA A 474 23.36 31.13 -16.35
CA ALA A 474 22.95 31.65 -15.05
C ALA A 474 24.07 31.46 -14.02
N ASN A 475 24.31 32.46 -13.17
CA ASN A 475 25.27 32.33 -12.08
C ASN A 475 24.72 31.36 -11.03
N VAL A 476 25.46 30.29 -10.72
CA VAL A 476 25.10 29.31 -9.70
C VAL A 476 25.76 29.65 -8.37
N ASP A 477 27.06 29.96 -8.39
CA ASP A 477 27.85 30.30 -7.20
C ASP A 477 29.07 31.16 -7.61
N GLU A 478 29.62 31.93 -6.68
CA GLU A 478 30.82 32.73 -6.89
C GLU A 478 31.69 32.73 -5.64
N LYS A 479 32.99 32.44 -5.81
CA LYS A 479 33.94 32.37 -4.71
C LYS A 479 35.17 33.22 -4.97
N THR A 480 35.61 33.91 -3.94
CA THR A 480 36.89 34.65 -3.93
C THR A 480 37.81 34.03 -2.89
N ASN A 481 39.03 33.69 -3.29
CA ASN A 481 40.04 33.17 -2.36
C ASN A 481 41.28 34.06 -2.39
N LEU A 482 41.39 34.93 -1.37
CA LEU A 482 42.50 35.88 -1.25
C LEU A 482 43.81 35.21 -0.80
N ALA A 483 43.73 34.07 -0.10
CA ALA A 483 44.87 33.44 0.57
C ALA A 483 45.47 32.26 -0.20
N ALA A 484 44.66 31.57 -0.99
CA ALA A 484 45.01 30.37 -1.75
C ALA A 484 44.45 30.41 -3.19
N ASN A 485 44.52 29.29 -3.91
CA ASN A 485 44.18 29.19 -5.32
C ASN A 485 43.19 28.06 -5.63
N ASP A 486 42.58 27.51 -4.59
CA ASP A 486 41.60 26.45 -4.63
C ASP A 486 40.21 26.98 -4.29
N PHE A 487 39.23 26.54 -5.06
CA PHE A 487 37.85 27.02 -5.01
C PHE A 487 36.94 25.78 -5.02
N PRO A 488 36.57 25.26 -3.84
CA PRO A 488 35.65 24.14 -3.74
C PRO A 488 34.24 24.62 -4.05
N PHE A 489 33.56 23.96 -4.97
CA PHE A 489 32.14 24.12 -5.27
C PHE A 489 31.44 22.81 -4.95
N THR A 490 30.29 22.89 -4.31
CA THR A 490 29.42 21.73 -4.11
C THR A 490 28.28 21.87 -5.09
N LEU A 491 28.20 20.92 -6.03
CA LEU A 491 27.10 20.79 -6.97
C LEU A 491 26.11 19.78 -6.39
N VAL A 492 24.88 20.23 -6.20
CA VAL A 492 23.74 19.36 -5.99
C VAL A 492 22.93 19.47 -7.29
N PRO A 493 22.97 18.45 -8.17
CA PRO A 493 22.10 18.41 -9.33
C PRO A 493 20.65 18.57 -8.84
N GLU A 494 19.93 19.51 -9.45
CA GLU A 494 18.53 19.76 -9.15
C GLU A 494 17.66 18.51 -9.34
#